data_AF-A0A3M8H780-F1
#
_entry.id   AF-A0A3M8H780-F1
#
_cell.length_a   1.000
_cell.length_b   1.000
_cell.length_c   1.000
_cell.angle_alpha   90.00
_cell.angle_beta   90.00
_cell.angle_gamma   90.00
#
_symmetry.space_group_name_H-M   'P 1'
#
loop_
_entity.id
_entity.type
_entity.pdbx_description
1 polymer ?
#
loop_
_entity_poly.entity_id
_entity_poly.type
_entity_poly.pdbx_seq_one_letter_code
_entity_poly.pdbx_strand_id
1 'polypeptide(L)' 'MTRTLQEQLIKNGLAKKPMKKRRQKNKIQKSKEQLSKRELEELMGIRRDTFKPVKGSFRKK' A
#
# COMPACT_ATOMS: atom_id res chain seq x y z
N MET A 1 37.81 -0.58 -28.36
CA MET A 1 36.89 -0.07 -27.32
C MET A 1 37.57 1.06 -26.57
N THR A 2 37.19 2.31 -26.84
CA THR A 2 37.70 3.49 -26.13
C THR A 2 36.95 3.67 -24.81
N ARG A 3 37.68 3.94 -23.71
CA ARG A 3 37.07 4.20 -22.39
C ARG A 3 36.53 5.62 -22.35
N THR A 4 35.41 5.82 -21.66
CA THR A 4 34.83 7.16 -21.50
C THR A 4 35.68 8.00 -20.53
N LEU A 5 35.64 9.33 -20.67
CA LEU A 5 36.34 10.26 -19.77
C LEU A 5 35.96 10.01 -18.30
N GLN A 6 34.69 9.72 -18.05
CA GLN A 6 34.18 9.44 -16.71
C GLN A 6 34.85 8.20 -16.07
N GLU A 7 35.08 7.14 -16.85
CA GLU A 7 35.79 5.94 -16.36
C GLU A 7 37.25 6.24 -16.03
N GLN A 8 37.91 7.09 -16.81
CA GLN A 8 39.30 7.50 -16.55
C GLN A 8 39.41 8.34 -15.28
N LEU A 9 38.49 9.29 -15.07
CA LEU A 9 38.44 10.10 -13.87
C LEU A 9 38.18 9.27 -12.61
N ILE A 10 37.30 8.26 -12.70
CA ILE A 10 37.07 7.30 -11.61
C ILE A 10 38.32 6.46 -11.34
N LYS A 11 39.01 5.99 -12.39
CA LYS A 11 40.23 5.18 -12.26
C LYS A 11 41.36 5.95 -11.60
N ASN A 12 41.49 7.24 -11.91
CA ASN A 12 42.53 8.12 -11.35
C ASN A 12 42.17 8.67 -9.96
N GLY A 13 41.03 8.27 -9.38
CA GLY A 13 40.60 8.70 -8.06
C GLY A 13 40.07 10.14 -7.99
N LEU A 14 39.90 10.81 -9.13
CA LEU A 14 39.38 12.18 -9.24
C LEU A 14 37.85 12.25 -9.11
N ALA A 15 37.15 11.13 -9.32
CA ALA A 15 35.69 11.05 -9.24
C ALA A 15 35.22 9.81 -8.46
N LYS A 16 34.17 9.96 -7.64
CA LYS A 16 33.56 8.85 -6.89
C LYS A 16 32.61 8.05 -7.80
N LYS A 17 32.60 6.72 -7.66
CA LYS A 17 31.61 5.87 -8.33
C LYS A 17 30.21 6.19 -7.80
N PRO A 18 29.20 6.28 -8.68
CA PRO A 18 27.82 6.50 -8.23
C PRO A 18 27.39 5.34 -7.34
N MET A 19 26.96 5.63 -6.11
CA MET A 19 26.41 4.63 -5.21
C MET A 19 25.12 4.07 -5.82
N LYS A 20 25.06 2.73 -6.00
CA LYS A 20 23.81 2.07 -6.34
C LYS A 20 22.81 2.35 -5.22
N LYS A 21 21.76 3.12 -5.52
CA LYS A 21 20.65 3.34 -4.60
C LYS A 21 20.09 1.98 -4.20
N ARG A 22 20.33 1.55 -2.95
CA ARG A 22 19.64 0.39 -2.38
C ARG A 22 18.16 0.75 -2.41
N ARG A 23 17.36 0.05 -3.23
CA ARG A 23 15.90 0.13 -3.16
C ARG A 23 15.53 -0.27 -1.73
N GLN A 24 15.20 0.70 -0.89
CA GLN A 24 14.65 0.41 0.43
C GLN A 24 13.38 -0.38 0.18
N LYS A 25 13.39 -1.68 0.53
CA LYS A 25 12.16 -2.45 0.63
C LYS A 25 11.44 -1.85 1.83
N ASN A 26 10.51 -0.93 1.59
CA ASN A 26 9.59 -0.47 2.61
C ASN A 26 8.92 -1.71 3.17
N LYS A 27 9.31 -2.13 4.37
CA LYS A 27 8.58 -3.17 5.11
C LYS A 27 7.22 -2.55 5.37
N ILE A 28 6.21 -2.99 4.62
CA ILE A 28 4.83 -2.58 4.86
C ILE A 28 4.53 -2.93 6.31
N GLN A 29 4.42 -1.91 7.16
CA GLN A 29 3.99 -2.09 8.54
C GLN A 29 2.54 -2.57 8.44
N LYS A 30 2.31 -3.83 8.80
CA LYS A 30 0.94 -4.36 8.87
C LYS A 30 0.22 -3.56 9.96
N SER A 31 -0.85 -2.87 9.60
CA SER A 31 -1.73 -2.23 10.58
C SER A 31 -2.21 -3.31 11.56
N LYS A 32 -2.15 -3.02 12.86
CA LYS A 32 -2.62 -3.93 13.92
C LYS A 32 -4.13 -4.17 13.85
N GLU A 33 -4.85 -3.21 13.28
CA GLU A 33 -6.30 -3.26 13.12
C GLU A 33 -6.61 -3.58 11.66
N GLN A 34 -6.95 -4.85 11.40
CA GLN A 34 -7.56 -5.27 10.15
C GLN A 34 -8.98 -5.71 10.49
N LEU A 35 -9.95 -4.91 10.03
CA LEU A 35 -11.35 -5.32 10.07
C LEU A 35 -11.53 -6.55 9.18
N SER A 36 -12.26 -7.53 9.70
CA SER A 36 -12.74 -8.66 8.90
C SER A 36 -13.61 -8.15 7.76
N LYS A 37 -13.73 -8.97 6.70
CA LYS A 37 -14.60 -8.65 5.56
C LYS A 37 -16.04 -8.32 6.01
N ARG A 38 -16.54 -9.02 7.03
CA ARG A 38 -17.88 -8.79 7.58
C ARG A 38 -18.00 -7.42 8.24
N GLU A 39 -17.04 -7.05 9.07
CA GLU A 39 -17.04 -5.74 9.75
C GLU A 39 -16.91 -4.60 8.74
N LEU A 40 -16.11 -4.78 7.68
CA LEU A 40 -16.05 -3.83 6.57
C LEU A 40 -17.41 -3.70 5.87
N GLU A 41 -18.08 -4.82 5.59
CA GLU A 41 -19.40 -4.81 4.95
C GLU A 41 -20.48 -4.18 5.85
N GLU A 42 -20.40 -4.35 7.17
CA GLU A 42 -21.28 -3.68 8.14
C GLU A 42 -20.98 -2.18 8.22
N LEU A 43 -19.70 -1.78 8.32
CA LEU A 43 -19.25 -0.39 8.36
C LEU A 43 -19.63 0.38 7.09
N MET A 44 -19.39 -0.22 5.92
CA MET A 44 -19.75 0.34 4.61
C MET A 44 -21.27 0.34 4.36
N GLY A 45 -22.04 -0.29 5.25
CA GLY A 45 -23.49 -0.34 5.17
C GLY A 45 -24.02 -1.32 4.12
N ILE A 46 -23.17 -2.20 3.59
CA ILE A 46 -23.53 -3.25 2.63
C ILE A 46 -24.47 -4.27 3.30
N ARG A 47 -24.24 -4.56 4.59
CA ARG A 47 -25.08 -5.46 5.40
C ARG A 47 -26.04 -4.70 6.33
N ARG A 48 -26.58 -3.56 5.90
CA ARG A 48 -27.62 -2.88 6.70
C ARG A 48 -28.90 -3.68 6.71
N ASP A 49 -29.41 -3.96 7.91
CA ASP A 49 -30.74 -4.51 8.07
C ASP A 49 -31.78 -3.51 7.56
N THR A 50 -32.61 -3.96 6.62
CA THR A 50 -33.71 -3.16 6.09
C THR A 50 -35.02 -3.63 6.71
N PHE A 51 -35.91 -2.70 7.00
CA PHE A 51 -37.20 -2.96 7.62
C PHE A 51 -38.33 -2.44 6.75
N LYS A 52 -39.46 -3.17 6.73
CA LYS A 52 -40.68 -2.76 6.04
C LYS A 52 -41.84 -2.65 7.03
N PRO A 53 -42.73 -1.66 6.86
CA PRO A 53 -43.94 -1.57 7.67
C PRO A 53 -44.91 -2.71 7.30
N VAL A 54 -45.47 -3.38 8.30
CA VAL A 54 -46.48 -4.43 8.17
C VAL A 54 -47.48 -4.31 9.31
N LYS A 55 -48.74 -3.93 8.99
CA LYS A 55 -49.87 -3.87 9.93
C LYS A 55 -49.52 -3.20 11.29
N GLY A 56 -48.91 -2.02 11.25
CA GLY A 56 -48.54 -1.26 12.46
C GLY A 56 -47.25 -1.70 13.15
N SER A 57 -46.52 -2.67 12.61
CA SER A 57 -45.21 -3.12 13.09
C SER A 57 -44.14 -2.98 12.02
N PHE A 58 -42.86 -3.02 12.40
CA PHE A 58 -41.74 -3.09 11.46
C PHE A 58 -41.17 -4.50 11.45
N ARG A 59 -41.09 -5.12 10.26
CA ARG A 59 -40.48 -6.44 10.07
C ARG A 59 -39.23 -6.30 9.21
N LYS A 60 -38.17 -7.04 9.56
CA LYS A 60 -36.98 -7.15 8.71
C LYS A 60 -37.40 -7.64 7.32
N LYS A 61 -36.94 -6.94 6.29
CA LYS A 61 -37.35 -7.14 4.89
C LYS A 61 -36.84 -8.46 4.35
#